data_AF-A0A7V3RNY2-F1
#
_entry.id   AF-A0A7V3RNY2-F1
#
_cell.length_a   1.000
_cell.length_b   1.000
_cell.length_c   1.000
_cell.angle_alpha   90.00
_cell.angle_beta   90.00
_cell.angle_gamma   90.00
#
_symmetry.space_group_name_H-M   'P 1'
#
loop_
_entity.id
_entity.type
_entity.pdbx_description
1 polymer ?
#
loop_
_entity_poly.entity_id
_entity_poly.type
_entity_poly.pdbx_seq_one_letter_code
_entity_poly.pdbx_strand_id
1 'polypeptide(L)'
;MQVELFCPNCSCSFAASPDTPAAEILDRMAEGGPWYALGDGETFEDMIFSTLFVCGAIRCTECGEAVSVSEQSLGQLTMEVLGSW
;
A
#
# COMPACT_ATOMS: atom_id res chain seq x y z
N MET A 1 -2.77 7.85 13.48
CA MET A 1 -3.07 7.94 12.03
C MET A 1 -2.48 6.69 11.41
N GLN A 2 -3.25 5.95 10.63
CA GLN A 2 -2.82 4.66 10.06
C GLN A 2 -3.34 4.53 8.63
N VAL A 3 -2.59 3.78 7.83
CA VAL A 3 -2.83 3.49 6.43
C VAL A 3 -3.31 2.05 6.32
N GLU A 4 -4.38 1.80 5.57
CA GLU A 4 -4.93 0.47 5.36
C GLU A 4 -4.92 0.10 3.87
N LEU A 5 -4.36 -1.06 3.57
CA LEU A 5 -4.42 -1.71 2.26
C LEU A 5 -5.47 -2.80 2.32
N PHE A 6 -6.48 -2.71 1.45
CA PHE A 6 -7.53 -3.71 1.35
C PHE A 6 -7.58 -4.32 -0.05
N CYS A 7 -7.48 -5.64 -0.11
CA CYS A 7 -7.70 -6.37 -1.35
C CYS A 7 -9.14 -6.91 -1.39
N PRO A 8 -10.01 -6.46 -2.32
CA PRO A 8 -11.39 -6.94 -2.42
C PRO A 8 -11.50 -8.41 -2.85
N ASN A 9 -10.47 -8.94 -3.52
CA ASN A 9 -10.50 -10.32 -4.02
C ASN A 9 -10.04 -11.33 -2.96
N CYS A 10 -8.90 -11.08 -2.30
CA CYS A 10 -8.43 -11.94 -1.21
C CYS A 10 -9.17 -11.67 0.12
N SER A 11 -9.94 -10.58 0.19
CA SER A 11 -10.57 -10.09 1.43
C SER A 11 -9.56 -9.86 2.57
N CYS A 12 -8.31 -9.57 2.21
CA CYS A 12 -7.25 -9.31 3.19
C CYS A 12 -7.08 -7.81 3.37
N SER A 13 -6.99 -7.38 4.63
CA SER A 13 -6.62 -6.03 5.01
C SER A 13 -5.28 -6.04 5.72
N PHE A 14 -4.50 -4.98 5.48
CA PHE A 14 -3.25 -4.73 6.16
C PHE A 14 -3.22 -3.27 6.58
N ALA A 15 -3.20 -3.04 7.90
CA ALA A 15 -3.18 -1.71 8.46
C ALA A 15 -1.88 -1.49 9.25
N ALA A 16 -1.19 -0.38 8.94
CA ALA A 16 0.03 0.00 9.64
C ALA A 16 0.17 1.53 9.72
N SER A 17 1.07 2.00 10.58
CA SER A 17 1.38 3.43 10.66
C SER A 17 2.20 3.85 9.43
N PRO A 18 1.99 5.06 8.88
CA PRO A 18 2.78 5.55 7.74
C PRO A 18 4.27 5.67 8.08
N ASP A 19 4.60 6.04 9.31
CA ASP A 19 5.96 6.09 9.88
C ASP A 19 6.60 4.70 10.14
N THR A 20 5.86 3.60 9.97
CA THR A 20 6.44 2.27 10.21
C THR A 20 7.51 2.01 9.15
N PRO A 21 8.74 1.59 9.54
CA PRO A 21 9.82 1.37 8.59
C PRO A 21 9.49 0.19 7.68
N ALA A 22 9.95 0.26 6.43
CA ALA A 22 9.70 -0.76 5.42
C ALA A 22 10.11 -2.17 5.87
N ALA A 23 11.23 -2.28 6.60
CA ALA A 23 11.68 -3.56 7.14
C ALA A 23 10.65 -4.24 8.06
N GLU A 24 10.00 -3.48 8.96
CA GLU A 24 8.96 -4.00 9.85
C GLU A 24 7.68 -4.39 9.08
N ILE A 25 7.35 -3.63 8.04
CA ILE A 25 6.22 -3.93 7.17
C ILE A 25 6.45 -5.24 6.41
N LEU A 26 7.65 -5.39 5.82
CA LEU A 26 8.04 -6.58 5.08
C LEU A 26 8.10 -7.80 6.00
N ASP A 27 8.60 -7.64 7.23
CA ASP A 27 8.61 -8.69 8.24
C ASP A 27 7.18 -9.13 8.60
N ARG A 28 6.28 -8.18 8.88
CA ARG A 28 4.85 -8.49 9.12
C ARG A 28 4.15 -9.16 7.93
N MET A 29 4.48 -8.77 6.70
CA MET A 29 3.97 -9.45 5.50
C MET A 29 4.55 -10.86 5.39
N ALA A 30 5.81 -11.06 5.74
CA ALA A 30 6.47 -12.36 5.71
C ALA A 30 5.97 -13.32 6.82
N GLU A 31 5.63 -12.82 8.00
CA GLU A 31 5.23 -13.64 9.16
C GLU A 31 3.82 -14.24 9.05
N GLY A 32 2.95 -13.68 8.23
CA GLY A 32 1.59 -14.24 8.05
C GLY A 32 0.56 -13.31 7.43
N GLY A 33 1.00 -12.19 6.82
CA GLY A 33 0.13 -11.25 6.15
C GLY A 33 0.01 -11.52 4.64
N PRO A 34 -1.04 -10.97 3.99
CA PRO A 34 -1.10 -10.90 2.53
C PRO A 34 0.13 -10.14 1.99
N TRP A 35 0.76 -10.68 0.96
CA TRP A 35 1.85 -9.99 0.27
C TRP A 35 1.27 -8.97 -0.72
N TYR A 36 1.82 -7.75 -0.67
CA TYR A 36 1.52 -6.68 -1.61
C TYR A 36 2.78 -6.32 -2.39
N ALA A 37 2.63 -6.01 -3.67
CA ALA A 37 3.71 -5.52 -4.50
C ALA A 37 3.98 -4.05 -4.15
N LEU A 38 4.60 -3.83 -3.00
CA LEU A 38 5.13 -2.55 -2.59
C LEU A 38 6.54 -2.38 -3.16
N GLY A 39 6.83 -1.18 -3.65
CA GLY A 39 8.11 -0.75 -4.16
C GLY A 39 9.09 -0.46 -3.04
N ASP A 40 10.25 0.06 -3.42
CA ASP A 40 11.29 0.46 -2.49
C ASP A 40 10.90 1.75 -1.76
N GLY A 41 11.11 1.80 -0.46
CA GLY A 41 10.91 3.00 0.35
C GLY A 41 11.41 2.83 1.78
N GLU A 42 11.63 3.95 2.48
CA GLU A 42 12.13 3.92 3.87
C GLU A 42 11.02 3.57 4.87
N THR A 43 9.80 4.01 4.58
CA THR A 43 8.62 3.84 5.44
C THR A 43 7.45 3.24 4.66
N PHE A 44 6.39 2.84 5.37
CA PHE A 44 5.19 2.30 4.76
C PHE A 44 4.55 3.26 3.74
N GLU A 45 4.49 4.54 4.12
CA GLU A 45 4.02 5.60 3.24
C GLU A 45 4.90 5.72 1.99
N ASP A 46 6.22 5.78 2.17
CA ASP A 46 7.17 5.94 1.07
C ASP A 46 7.10 4.77 0.08
N MET A 47 6.96 3.54 0.59
CA MET A 47 6.74 2.36 -0.25
C MET A 47 5.44 2.45 -1.06
N ILE A 48 4.33 2.87 -0.43
CA ILE A 48 3.04 3.06 -1.10
C ILE A 48 3.17 4.11 -2.20
N PHE A 49 3.77 5.26 -1.89
CA PHE A 49 3.99 6.34 -2.85
C PHE A 49 4.89 5.92 -4.00
N SER A 50 6.04 5.32 -3.71
CA SER A 50 6.99 4.81 -4.69
C SER A 50 6.30 3.83 -5.65
N THR A 51 5.48 2.91 -5.12
CA THR A 51 4.69 1.97 -5.93
C THR A 51 3.67 2.67 -6.81
N LEU A 52 2.88 3.59 -6.24
CA LEU A 52 1.86 4.32 -6.99
C LEU A 52 2.51 5.20 -8.05
N PHE A 53 3.69 5.76 -7.78
CA PHE A 53 4.44 6.59 -8.71
C PHE A 53 5.01 5.77 -9.88
N VAL A 54 5.58 4.59 -9.60
CA VAL A 54 6.22 3.73 -10.62
C VAL A 54 5.20 2.88 -11.39
N CYS A 55 4.25 2.25 -10.68
CA CYS A 55 3.30 1.29 -11.23
C CYS A 55 1.88 1.84 -11.42
N GLY A 56 1.55 3.00 -10.86
CA GLY A 56 0.20 3.60 -10.92
C GLY A 56 -0.83 2.95 -9.99
N ALA A 57 -0.58 1.73 -9.52
CA ALA A 57 -1.44 0.99 -8.60
C ALA A 57 -0.64 -0.03 -7.79
N ILE A 58 -1.00 -0.22 -6.53
CA ILE A 58 -0.50 -1.33 -5.72
C ILE A 58 -1.31 -2.57 -6.08
N ARG A 59 -0.63 -3.70 -6.30
CA ARG A 59 -1.27 -4.97 -6.62
C ARG A 59 -1.03 -5.98 -5.51
N CYS A 60 -2.03 -6.78 -5.22
CA CYS A 60 -1.85 -7.94 -4.36
C CYS A 60 -1.05 -8.98 -5.14
N THR A 61 0.03 -9.52 -4.57
CA THR A 61 0.85 -10.53 -5.27
C THR A 61 0.16 -11.89 -5.35
N GLU A 62 -0.85 -12.13 -4.53
CA GLU A 62 -1.59 -13.40 -4.52
C GLU A 62 -2.64 -13.49 -5.63
N CYS A 63 -3.37 -12.40 -5.90
CA CYS A 63 -4.42 -12.39 -6.92
C CYS A 63 -4.13 -11.49 -8.12
N GLY A 64 -3.12 -10.61 -8.05
CA GLY A 64 -2.77 -9.66 -9.10
C GLY A 64 -3.72 -8.46 -9.21
N GLU A 65 -4.79 -8.42 -8.43
CA GLU A 65 -5.79 -7.35 -8.45
C GLU A 65 -5.25 -6.07 -7.80
N ALA A 66 -5.73 -4.92 -8.28
CA ALA A 66 -5.44 -3.63 -7.66
C ALA A 66 -6.02 -3.58 -6.24
N VAL A 67 -5.21 -3.18 -5.27
CA VAL A 67 -5.66 -3.04 -3.87
C VAL A 67 -6.12 -1.63 -3.61
N SER A 68 -7.20 -1.51 -2.83
CA SER A 68 -7.70 -0.24 -2.39
C SER A 68 -6.86 0.26 -1.22
N VAL A 69 -6.22 1.40 -1.40
CA VAL A 69 -5.53 2.12 -0.32
C VAL A 69 -6.55 3.04 0.33
N SER A 70 -6.86 2.80 1.59
CA SER A 70 -7.69 3.67 2.40
C SER A 70 -6.83 4.28 3.48
N GLU A 71 -6.80 5.60 3.50
CA GLU A 71 -6.22 6.31 4.61
C GLU A 71 -7.21 7.31 5.14
N GLN A 72 -7.14 7.52 6.45
CA GLN A 72 -7.74 8.70 7.03
C GLN A 72 -6.86 9.95 6.76
N SER A 73 -5.81 9.87 5.93
CA SER A 73 -4.86 10.99 5.65
C SER A 73 -4.26 11.09 4.22
N LEU A 74 -4.31 10.09 3.33
CA LEU A 74 -3.89 10.16 1.88
C LEU A 74 -4.80 11.06 1.05
N GLY A 75 -5.85 11.58 1.66
CA GLY A 75 -6.85 12.43 1.04
C GLY A 75 -6.30 13.72 0.45
N GLN A 76 -5.01 14.05 0.65
CA GLN A 76 -4.40 15.23 0.07
C GLN A 76 -3.48 14.98 -1.14
N LEU A 77 -3.09 13.74 -1.47
CA LEU A 77 -2.11 13.49 -2.54
C LEU A 77 -2.61 12.51 -3.63
N THR A 78 -3.51 11.58 -3.30
CA THR A 78 -4.05 10.62 -4.31
C THR A 78 -5.01 11.25 -5.32
N MET A 79 -5.50 12.48 -5.05
CA MET A 79 -6.43 13.18 -5.93
C MET A 79 -5.74 13.96 -7.06
N GLU A 80 -4.41 14.06 -7.06
CA GLU A 80 -3.64 14.67 -8.16
C GLU A 80 -3.17 13.64 -9.22
N VAL A 81 -2.97 12.37 -8.84
CA VAL A 81 -2.48 11.32 -9.79
C VAL A 81 -3.61 10.69 -10.61
N LEU A 82 -4.86 10.69 -10.11
CA LEU A 82 -6.02 10.17 -10.85
C LEU A 82 -6.75 11.23 -11.71
N GLY A 83 -6.28 12.48 -11.71
CA GLY A 83 -6.93 13.61 -12.40
C GLY A 83 -6.36 13.98 -13.78
N SER A 84 -5.39 13.23 -14.30
CA SER A 84 -4.78 13.51 -15.61
C SER A 84 -4.79 12.30 -16.54
N TRP A 85 -5.98 11.88 -16.98
CA TRP A 85 -6.20 11.12 -18.21
C TRP A 85 -7.46 11.65 -18.90
#